data_AF-A0A662C6A8-F1
#
_entry.id   AF-A0A662C6A8-F1
#
_cell.length_a   1.000
_cell.length_b   1.000
_cell.length_c   1.000
_cell.angle_alpha   90.00
_cell.angle_beta   90.00
_cell.angle_gamma   90.00
#
_symmetry.space_group_name_H-M   'P 1'
#
loop_
_entity.id
_entity.type
_entity.pdbx_description
1 polymer ?
#
loop_
_entity_poly.entity_id
_entity_poly.type
_entity_poly.pdbx_seq_one_letter_code
_entity_poly.pdbx_strand_id
1 'polypeptide(L)' 'MPTGHQNIKPINQLKAFYKINTIEAGSDEAGRGCLAGPVVAAAVILPADFENDILNDSKKLSEKQRNKLRIIIENEAL' A
#
# COMPACT_ATOMS: atom_id res chain seq x y z
N MET A 1 -7.80 27.38 -31.95
CA MET A 1 -8.14 26.96 -30.58
C MET A 1 -8.03 25.45 -30.51
N PRO A 2 -6.93 24.89 -29.98
CA PRO A 2 -6.79 23.45 -29.87
C PRO A 2 -7.69 22.95 -28.74
N THR A 3 -8.69 22.15 -29.10
CA THR A 3 -9.50 21.37 -28.17
C THR A 3 -8.63 20.25 -27.62
N GLY A 4 -8.09 20.47 -26.42
CA GLY A 4 -7.29 19.49 -25.71
C GLY A 4 -8.12 18.23 -25.48
N HIS A 5 -7.70 17.13 -26.11
CA HIS A 5 -8.06 15.78 -25.69
C HIS A 5 -7.73 15.66 -24.20
N GLN A 6 -8.76 15.64 -23.35
CA GLN A 6 -8.58 15.26 -21.96
C GLN A 6 -8.20 13.79 -21.95
N ASN A 7 -6.93 13.51 -21.69
CA ASN A 7 -6.44 12.16 -21.41
C ASN A 7 -7.24 11.60 -20.24
N ILE A 8 -8.13 10.66 -20.53
CA ILE A 8 -8.91 9.90 -19.57
C ILE A 8 -7.91 9.03 -18.81
N LYS A 9 -7.43 9.49 -17.64
CA LYS A 9 -6.64 8.64 -16.74
C LYS A 9 -7.51 7.42 -16.37
N PRO A 10 -6.96 6.20 -16.42
CA PRO A 10 -7.73 4.99 -16.14
C PRO A 10 -8.33 5.05 -14.73
N ILE A 11 -9.63 4.74 -14.64
CA ILE A 11 -10.52 4.87 -13.48
C ILE A 11 -10.15 3.94 -12.29
N ASN A 12 -9.03 3.20 -12.36
CA ASN A 12 -8.68 2.14 -11.40
C ASN A 12 -7.57 2.51 -10.39
N GLN A 13 -7.27 3.79 -10.19
CA GLN A 13 -6.32 4.19 -9.15
C GLN A 13 -7.01 4.16 -7.78
N LEU A 14 -6.54 3.28 -6.89
CA LEU A 14 -6.99 3.23 -5.51
C LEU A 14 -6.73 4.59 -4.84
N LYS A 15 -7.70 5.07 -4.07
CA LYS A 15 -7.53 6.29 -3.27
C LYS A 15 -6.59 5.99 -2.11
N ALA A 16 -5.70 6.94 -1.78
CA ALA A 16 -4.80 6.82 -0.64
C ALA A 16 -5.55 6.74 0.71
N PHE A 17 -6.74 7.36 0.78
CA PHE A 17 -7.63 7.32 1.95
C PHE A 17 -9.10 7.49 1.51
N TYR A 18 -10.03 7.07 2.37
CA TYR A 18 -11.48 7.15 2.13
C TYR A 18 -12.10 8.43 2.69
N LYS A 19 -11.64 8.93 3.85
CA LYS A 19 -12.08 10.16 4.51
C LYS A 19 -10.94 11.15 4.71
N ILE A 20 -11.16 12.39 4.27
CA ILE A 20 -10.25 13.51 4.49
C ILE A 20 -10.19 13.83 6.00
N ASN A 21 -9.01 14.20 6.51
CA ASN A 21 -8.77 14.58 7.91
C ASN A 21 -9.12 13.50 8.95
N THR A 22 -9.09 12.23 8.56
CA THR A 22 -9.25 11.09 9.47
C THR A 22 -7.98 10.24 9.43
N ILE A 23 -7.58 9.71 10.58
CA ILE A 23 -6.49 8.74 10.66
C ILE A 23 -7.05 7.39 10.18
N GLU A 24 -6.49 6.86 9.10
CA GLU A 24 -6.89 5.58 8.51
C GLU A 24 -5.72 4.60 8.54
N ALA A 25 -6.01 3.36 8.95
CA ALA A 25 -5.05 2.27 8.89
C ALA A 25 -5.38 1.33 7.73
N GLY A 26 -4.39 1.00 6.92
CA GLY A 26 -4.46 -0.12 6.00
C GLY A 26 -4.17 -1.41 6.76
N SER A 27 -4.99 -2.46 6.57
CA SER A 27 -4.82 -3.76 7.22
C SER A 27 -4.75 -4.88 6.19
N ASP A 28 -3.94 -5.90 6.46
CA ASP A 28 -3.83 -7.10 5.61
C ASP A 28 -3.45 -8.33 6.45
N GLU A 29 -3.75 -9.52 5.91
CA GLU A 29 -3.42 -10.81 6.51
C GLU A 29 -2.67 -11.76 5.55
N ALA A 30 -1.70 -12.48 6.09
CA ALA A 30 -0.97 -13.52 5.39
C ALA A 30 -1.16 -14.87 6.08
N GLY A 31 -1.28 -15.93 5.28
CA GLY A 31 -1.39 -17.30 5.80
C GLY A 31 -2.82 -17.85 5.94
N ARG A 32 -3.87 -17.13 5.51
CA ARG A 32 -5.26 -17.63 5.64
C ARG A 32 -5.60 -18.91 4.85
N GLY A 33 -4.71 -19.38 3.97
CA GLY A 33 -4.93 -20.51 3.06
C GLY A 33 -3.95 -21.67 3.20
N CYS A 34 -3.02 -21.63 4.16
CA CYS A 34 -2.05 -22.71 4.36
C CYS A 34 -2.64 -23.84 5.23
N LEU A 35 -2.28 -25.10 4.92
CA LEU A 35 -2.68 -26.29 5.67
C LEU A 35 -2.11 -26.30 7.11
N ALA A 36 -0.94 -25.68 7.29
CA ALA A 36 -0.25 -25.55 8.56
C ALA A 36 0.52 -24.23 8.61
N GLY A 37 0.75 -23.72 9.81
CA GLY A 37 1.40 -22.43 10.07
C GLY A 37 0.42 -21.38 10.61
N PRO A 38 0.93 -20.31 11.25
CA PRO A 38 0.09 -19.26 11.80
C PRO A 38 -0.46 -18.35 10.70
N VAL A 39 -1.62 -17.77 10.97
CA VAL A 39 -2.10 -16.57 10.25
C VAL A 39 -1.54 -15.36 10.96
N VAL A 40 -0.99 -14.41 10.19
CA VAL A 40 -0.45 -13.15 10.71
C VAL A 40 -1.21 -12.01 10.07
N ALA A 41 -1.66 -11.05 10.88
CA ALA A 41 -2.30 -9.83 10.42
C ALA A 41 -1.51 -8.62 10.89
N ALA A 42 -1.55 -7.53 10.13
CA ALA A 42 -0.92 -6.26 10.48
C ALA A 42 -1.79 -5.09 10.03
N ALA A 43 -1.68 -3.98 10.73
CA ALA A 43 -2.29 -2.70 10.37
C ALA A 43 -1.22 -1.60 10.42
N VAL A 44 -1.22 -0.70 9.43
CA VAL A 44 -0.26 0.39 9.29
C VAL A 44 -1.00 1.66 8.94
N ILE A 45 -0.68 2.75 9.63
CA ILE A 45 -1.11 4.10 9.29
C ILE A 45 0.07 4.77 8.60
N LEU A 46 -0.08 5.08 7.31
CA LEU A 46 0.94 5.79 6.53
C LEU A 46 0.62 7.29 6.48
N PRO A 47 1.63 8.17 6.44
CA PRO A 47 1.44 9.59 6.15
C PRO A 47 0.72 9.82 4.81
N ALA A 48 -0.03 10.92 4.70
CA ALA A 48 -0.82 11.22 3.51
C ALA A 48 0.01 11.46 2.24
N ASP A 49 1.28 11.82 2.40
CA ASP A 49 2.28 12.06 1.37
C ASP A 49 3.28 10.90 1.21
N PHE A 50 3.02 9.75 1.85
CA PHE A 50 3.87 8.57 1.70
C PHE A 50 3.80 8.02 0.27
N GLU A 51 4.94 8.05 -0.42
CA GLU A 51 5.12 7.44 -1.73
C GLU A 51 6.29 6.45 -1.71
N ASN A 52 6.08 5.30 -2.34
CA ASN A 52 7.13 4.30 -2.47
C ASN A 52 6.97 3.50 -3.78
N ASP A 53 7.97 3.56 -4.64
CA ASP A 53 7.96 2.88 -5.95
C ASP A 53 7.91 1.35 -5.84
N ILE A 54 8.41 0.80 -4.73
CA ILE A 54 8.58 -0.64 -4.53
C ILE A 54 7.30 -1.26 -3.93
N LEU A 55 6.58 -0.52 -3.09
CA LEU A 55 5.40 -1.02 -2.38
C LEU A 55 4.20 -1.33 -3.29
N ASN A 56 4.15 -0.73 -4.49
CA ASN A 56 3.00 -0.81 -5.40
C ASN A 56 2.76 -2.18 -6.06
N ASP A 57 3.77 -3.06 -6.20
CA ASP A 57 3.60 -4.43 -6.73
C ASP A 57 4.11 -5.47 -5.72
N SER A 58 3.38 -5.60 -4.60
CA SER A 58 3.73 -6.47 -3.48
C SER A 58 3.85 -7.96 -3.85
N LYS A 59 3.22 -8.37 -4.95
CA LYS A 59 3.17 -9.77 -5.44
C LYS A 59 4.50 -10.25 -6.02
N LYS A 60 5.44 -9.37 -6.32
CA LYS A 60 6.77 -9.71 -6.86
C LYS A 60 7.93 -9.45 -5.90
N LEU A 61 7.65 -9.06 -4.66
CA LEU A 61 8.70 -8.75 -3.69
C LEU A 61 9.37 -10.02 -3.16
N SER A 62 10.70 -10.08 -3.28
CA SER A 62 11.52 -11.05 -2.58
C SER A 62 11.53 -10.79 -1.07
N GLU A 63 11.84 -11.81 -0.28
CA GLU A 63 11.98 -11.70 1.19
C GLU A 63 12.94 -10.57 1.59
N LYS A 64 14.07 -10.43 0.88
CA LYS A 64 15.05 -9.35 1.11
C LYS A 64 14.46 -7.96 0.89
N GLN A 65 13.63 -7.80 -0.15
CA GLN A 65 12.96 -6.51 -0.42
C GLN A 65 11.91 -6.21 0.65
N ARG A 66 11.14 -7.22 1.09
CA ARG A 66 10.17 -7.06 2.19
C ARG A 66 10.84 -6.65 3.49
N ASN A 67 11.96 -7.26 3.85
CA ASN A 67 12.70 -6.91 5.06
C ASN A 67 13.24 -5.46 5.01
N LYS A 68 13.66 -4.98 3.83
CA LYS A 68 14.06 -3.57 3.65
C LYS A 68 12.87 -2.63 3.76
N LEU A 69 11.76 -2.97 3.09
CA LEU A 69 10.53 -2.18 3.14
C LEU A 69 9.96 -2.09 4.55
N ARG A 70 10.03 -3.17 5.32
CA ARG A 70 9.59 -3.21 6.70
C ARG A 70 10.23 -2.09 7.53
N ILE A 71 11.55 -1.91 7.43
CA ILE A 71 12.27 -0.87 8.18
C ILE A 71 11.78 0.52 7.77
N ILE A 72 11.56 0.76 6.48
CA ILE A 72 11.06 2.04 5.98
C ILE A 72 9.65 2.28 6.52
N ILE A 73 8.76 1.30 6.41
CA ILE A 73 7.37 1.41 6.89
C ILE A 73 7.34 1.63 8.41
N GLU A 74 8.13 0.88 9.19
CA GLU A 74 8.19 1.03 10.65
C GLU A 74 8.72 2.42 11.08
N ASN A 75 9.59 3.04 10.28
CA ASN A 75 10.13 4.37 10.57
C ASN A 75 9.18 5.52 10.15
N GLU A 76 8.44 5.34 9.06
CA GLU A 76 7.58 6.38 8.48
C GLU A 76 6.13 6.30 8.99
N ALA A 77 5.71 5.18 9.55
CA ALA A 77 4.37 5.01 10.11
C ALA A 77 4.14 5.87 11.36
N LEU A 78 2.87 6.25 11.56
CA LEU A 78 2.39 7.00 12.74
C LEU A 78 2.14 6.09 13.95
#